data_AF-A0AAW8D720-F1
#
_entry.id   AF-A0AAW8D720-F1
#
_cell.length_a   1.000
_cell.length_b   1.000
_cell.length_c   1.000
_cell.angle_alpha   90.00
_cell.angle_beta   90.00
_cell.angle_gamma   90.00
#
_symmetry.space_group_name_H-M   'P 1'
#
loop_
_entity.id
_entity.type
_entity.pdbx_description
1 polymer ?
#
loop_
_entity_poly.entity_id
_entity_poly.type
_entity_poly.pdbx_seq_one_letter_code
_entity_poly.pdbx_strand_id
1 'polypeptide(L)' 'MFAFFSNAASRIRRDEKGATAVEYGIMVALIAVVIIAAVTLLGGTVQDTFTKVQCSVAGKTYTAGTTAGKATCA' A
#
# COMPACT_ATOMS: atom_id res chain seq x y z
N MET A 1 -7.95 15.39 -47.20
CA MET A 1 -6.97 14.55 -46.46
C MET A 1 -6.31 15.28 -45.28
N PHE A 2 -6.04 16.59 -45.35
CA PHE A 2 -5.29 17.31 -44.30
C PHE A 2 -6.11 18.03 -43.19
N ALA A 3 -7.39 17.68 -42.99
CA ALA A 3 -8.27 18.39 -42.05
C ALA A 3 -8.67 17.58 -40.80
N PHE A 4 -8.12 16.37 -40.60
CA PHE A 4 -8.36 15.58 -39.38
C PHE A 4 -7.28 15.77 -38.32
N PHE A 5 -6.12 16.33 -38.67
CA PHE A 5 -4.98 16.48 -37.75
C PHE A 5 -5.03 17.76 -36.89
N SER A 6 -5.91 18.71 -37.22
CA SER A 6 -6.03 20.02 -36.58
C SER A 6 -6.89 20.05 -35.30
N ASN A 7 -7.27 18.90 -34.74
CA ASN A 7 -7.95 18.84 -33.42
C ASN A 7 -7.12 18.15 -32.33
N ALA A 8 -5.92 17.66 -32.65
CA ALA A 8 -4.99 17.11 -31.65
C ALA A 8 -4.19 18.22 -30.94
N ALA A 9 -3.83 19.29 -31.68
CA ALA A 9 -3.03 20.40 -31.16
C ALA A 9 -3.77 21.30 -30.14
N SER A 10 -5.11 21.27 -30.10
CA SER A 10 -5.92 22.02 -29.12
C SER A 10 -6.07 21.28 -27.77
N ARG A 11 -5.70 19.99 -27.67
CA ARG A 11 -5.71 19.24 -26.40
C ARG A 11 -4.45 19.41 -25.56
N ILE A 12 -3.33 19.78 -26.17
CA ILE A 12 -2.06 20.14 -25.49
C ILE A 12 -2.08 21.57 -24.94
N ARG A 13 -3.05 22.41 -25.34
CA ARG A 13 -3.28 23.75 -24.76
C ARG A 13 -4.07 23.73 -23.43
N ARG A 14 -4.15 22.57 -22.77
CA ARG A 14 -4.62 22.40 -21.38
C ARG A 14 -3.57 21.69 -20.50
N ASP A 15 -2.30 21.64 -20.93
CA ASP A 15 -1.24 20.84 -20.28
C ASP A 15 -0.70 21.39 -18.95
N GLU A 16 -1.10 22.57 -18.51
CA GLU A 16 -0.71 23.09 -17.19
C GLU A 16 -1.42 22.36 -16.04
N LYS A 17 -2.66 21.87 -16.24
CA LYS A 17 -3.39 21.11 -15.21
C LYS A 17 -2.99 19.63 -15.15
N GLY A 18 -2.48 19.08 -16.26
CA GLY A 18 -1.99 17.70 -16.34
C GLY A 18 -0.59 17.55 -15.76
N ALA A 19 0.31 18.50 -16.02
CA ALA A 19 1.66 18.52 -15.45
C ALA A 19 1.62 18.58 -13.91
N THR A 20 0.73 19.40 -13.33
CA THR A 20 0.55 19.46 -11.87
C THR A 20 0.00 18.16 -11.27
N ALA A 21 -0.80 17.39 -12.02
CA ALA A 21 -1.36 16.13 -11.50
C ALA A 21 -0.28 15.06 -11.30
N VAL A 22 0.76 15.05 -12.14
CA VAL A 22 1.87 14.09 -12.05
C VAL A 22 2.79 14.41 -10.87
N GLU A 23 3.02 15.69 -10.58
CA GLU A 23 3.86 16.13 -9.46
C GLU A 23 3.28 15.73 -8.11
N TYR A 24 1.99 16.04 -7.87
CA TYR A 24 1.28 15.56 -6.67
C TYR A 24 1.11 14.04 -6.68
N GLY A 25 0.99 13.42 -7.85
CA GLY A 25 0.91 11.97 -8.01
C GLY A 25 2.16 11.24 -7.49
N ILE A 26 3.36 11.76 -7.76
CA ILE A 26 4.62 11.19 -7.25
C ILE A 26 4.74 11.36 -5.73
N MET A 27 4.32 12.49 -5.17
CA MET A 27 4.30 12.70 -3.72
C MET A 27 3.38 11.69 -3.02
N VAL A 28 2.18 11.46 -3.57
CA VAL A 28 1.24 10.47 -3.06
C VAL A 28 1.79 9.05 -3.20
N ALA A 29 2.48 8.74 -4.31
CA ALA A 29 3.10 7.43 -4.51
C ALA A 29 4.17 7.11 -3.45
N LEU A 30 5.00 8.09 -3.06
CA LEU A 30 5.99 7.91 -1.99
C LEU A 30 5.33 7.66 -0.64
N ILE A 31 4.27 8.41 -0.32
CA ILE A 31 3.50 8.22 0.92
C ILE A 31 2.85 6.83 0.94
N ALA A 32 2.30 6.37 -0.20
CA ALA A 32 1.68 5.06 -0.32
C ALA A 32 2.67 3.92 0.00
N VAL A 33 3.91 4.00 -0.50
CA VAL A 33 4.95 2.98 -0.19
C VAL A 33 5.25 2.94 1.31
N VAL A 34 5.38 4.09 1.95
CA VAL A 34 5.63 4.17 3.41
C VAL A 34 4.45 3.59 4.21
N ILE A 35 3.21 3.89 3.80
CA ILE A 35 2.01 3.35 4.45
C ILE A 35 1.96 1.82 4.30
N ILE A 36 2.24 1.28 3.11
CA ILE A 36 2.25 -0.18 2.89
C ILE A 36 3.29 -0.84 3.80
N ALA A 37 4.50 -0.29 3.90
CA ALA A 37 5.53 -0.80 4.81
C ALA A 37 5.08 -0.75 6.28
N ALA A 38 4.48 0.34 6.73
CA ALA A 38 3.97 0.47 8.10
C ALA A 38 2.85 -0.53 8.39
N VAL A 39 1.90 -0.68 7.47
CA VAL A 39 0.73 -1.58 7.62
C VAL A 39 1.15 -3.05 7.58
N THR A 40 2.15 -3.43 6.78
CA THR A 40 2.64 -4.82 6.75
C THR A 40 3.31 -5.20 8.08
N LEU A 41 4.12 -4.32 8.65
CA LEU A 41 4.73 -4.52 9.98
C LEU A 41 3.66 -4.58 11.07
N LEU A 42 2.75 -3.60 11.11
CA LEU A 42 1.69 -3.53 12.11
C LEU A 42 0.74 -4.73 11.98
N GLY A 43 0.33 -5.07 10.76
CA GLY A 43 -0.51 -6.24 10.48
C GLY A 43 0.09 -7.53 11.01
N GLY A 44 1.40 -7.72 10.85
CA GLY A 44 2.11 -8.86 11.44
C GLY A 44 2.01 -8.89 12.98
N THR A 45 2.23 -7.75 13.65
CA THR A 45 2.14 -7.71 15.14
C THR A 45 0.72 -7.96 15.65
N VAL A 46 -0.29 -7.47 14.94
CA VAL A 46 -1.70 -7.70 15.26
C VAL A 46 -2.05 -9.18 15.07
N GLN A 47 -1.60 -9.79 13.97
CA GLN A 47 -1.74 -11.24 13.71
C GLN A 47 -1.12 -12.07 14.84
N ASP A 48 0.09 -11.73 15.30
CA ASP A 48 0.76 -12.44 16.39
C ASP A 48 0.00 -12.29 17.72
N THR A 49 -0.56 -11.10 17.98
CA THR A 49 -1.36 -10.85 19.18
C THR A 49 -2.61 -11.70 19.20
N PHE A 50 -3.36 -11.74 18.09
CA PHE A 50 -4.51 -12.64 17.96
C PHE A 50 -4.08 -14.10 18.03
N THR A 51 -2.90 -14.44 17.49
CA THR A 51 -2.33 -15.80 17.57
C THR A 51 -2.03 -16.23 19.00
N LYS A 52 -1.58 -15.30 19.83
CA LYS A 52 -1.36 -15.54 21.26
C LYS A 52 -2.66 -15.75 22.02
N VAL A 53 -3.69 -14.95 21.70
CA VAL A 53 -5.02 -15.08 22.31
C VAL A 53 -5.66 -16.42 21.94
N GLN A 54 -5.66 -16.80 20.66
CA GLN A 54 -6.21 -18.11 20.25
C GLN A 54 -5.49 -19.28 20.94
N CYS A 55 -4.16 -19.23 21.13
CA CYS A 55 -3.45 -20.29 21.86
C CYS A 55 -3.85 -20.36 23.33
N SER A 56 -3.97 -19.20 23.96
CA SER A 56 -4.33 -19.10 25.37
C SER A 56 -5.72 -19.67 25.63
N VAL A 57 -6.64 -19.48 24.68
CA VAL A 57 -8.00 -20.05 24.74
C VAL A 57 -8.02 -21.53 24.38
N ALA A 58 -7.19 -21.96 23.42
CA ALA A 58 -7.14 -23.35 22.97
C ALA A 58 -6.30 -24.27 23.88
N GLY A 59 -5.64 -23.74 24.92
CA GLY A 59 -4.73 -24.50 25.79
C GLY A 59 -3.45 -24.96 25.08
N LYS A 60 -3.08 -24.26 24.01
CA LYS A 60 -1.94 -24.58 23.13
C LYS A 60 -0.72 -23.74 23.47
N THR A 61 0.44 -24.18 23.01
CA THR A 61 1.70 -23.46 23.21
C THR A 61 1.90 -22.40 22.13
N TYR A 62 2.12 -21.17 22.57
CA TYR A 62 2.47 -20.06 21.68
C TYR A 62 3.97 -20.07 21.41
N THR A 63 4.35 -20.16 20.13
CA THR A 63 5.74 -20.01 19.68
C THR A 63 5.88 -18.67 18.97
N ALA A 64 6.70 -17.78 19.53
CA ALA A 64 6.99 -16.50 18.91
C ALA A 64 7.81 -16.70 17.63
N GLY A 65 7.33 -16.15 16.50
CA GLY A 65 8.11 -16.10 15.27
C GLY A 65 9.23 -15.06 15.35
N THR A 66 10.31 -15.27 14.59
CA THR A 66 11.41 -14.29 14.46
C THR A 66 11.05 -13.07 13.60
N THR A 67 9.83 -13.02 13.04
CA THR A 67 9.32 -11.93 12.23
C THR A 67 7.83 -11.73 12.52
N ALA A 68 7.37 -10.48 12.48
CA ALA A 68 5.97 -10.14 12.72
C ALA A 68 5.03 -10.93 11.79
N GLY A 69 4.00 -11.55 12.37
CA GLY A 69 2.98 -12.35 11.66
C GLY A 69 3.37 -13.82 11.45
N LYS A 70 4.46 -14.29 12.06
CA LYS A 70 4.93 -15.68 11.96
C LYS A 70 4.86 -16.44 13.29
N ALA A 71 4.14 -15.91 14.28
CA ALA A 71 3.86 -16.70 15.47
C ALA A 71 2.99 -17.92 15.12
N THR A 72 3.24 -19.04 15.78
CA THR A 72 2.48 -20.27 15.57
C THR A 72 1.88 -20.76 16.87
N CYS A 73 0.77 -21.46 16.72
CA CYS A 73 0.02 -22.07 17.79
C CYS A 73 0.01 -23.59 17.64
N ALA A 74 0.72 -24.28 18.51
CA ALA A 74 0.80 -25.74 18.51
C ALA A 74 0.07 -26.31 19.72
#